data_AF-A0AAE8N865-F1
#
_entry.id   AF-A0AAE8N865-F1
#
_cell.length_a   1.000
_cell.length_b   1.000
_cell.length_c   1.000
_cell.angle_alpha   90.00
_cell.angle_beta   90.00
_cell.angle_gamma   90.00
#
_symmetry.space_group_name_H-M   'P 1'
#
loop_
_entity.id
_entity.type
_entity.pdbx_description
1 polymer ?
#
loop_
_entity_poly.entity_id
_entity_poly.type
_entity_poly.pdbx_seq_one_letter_code
_entity_poly.pdbx_strand_id
1 'polypeptide(L)'
;MVGDTHETDVLVWVLQPFEPLFAKLAPSPAPGSVEVTLSDYFLPEFFVSVLDVVDEELLPRRLEVKLSPYVPPGVWLDEDFLDDLETWTPPRKVLIDNGQTACFFEPCYSVFEPITELRAYKKITAANLDPQLHICRLHGVVMDDAGRVPGLLLSYIDHSGLTMSCLVGPDEPSASVRARWASQLSTALAELHKAGIVWGDVKAENVLVDQDDNAWITDFGGGYTEGWVGKEVAGTVEGDLEGMVRLREFIFQDKAQDPGDRL
;
A
#
# COMPACT_ATOMS: atom_id res chain seq x y z
N MET A 1 26.82 19.39 41.41
CA MET A 1 26.95 19.09 39.97
C MET A 1 26.14 17.84 39.73
N VAL A 2 24.88 17.97 39.34
CA VAL A 2 24.11 16.84 38.79
C VAL A 2 24.61 16.77 37.35
N GLY A 3 25.35 15.70 37.03
CA GLY A 3 25.87 15.50 35.69
C GLY A 3 24.73 15.47 34.67
N ASP A 4 25.02 15.92 33.44
CA ASP A 4 24.10 15.81 32.31
C ASP A 4 23.51 14.40 32.29
N THR A 5 22.23 14.30 32.65
CA THR A 5 21.46 13.06 32.56
C THR A 5 20.87 13.11 31.17
N HIS A 6 21.40 12.31 30.26
CA HIS A 6 20.89 12.27 28.90
C HIS A 6 19.49 11.63 28.93
N GLU A 7 18.56 12.11 28.10
CA GLU A 7 17.18 11.58 28.06
C GLU A 7 17.14 10.06 27.85
N THR A 8 18.10 9.53 27.09
CA THR A 8 18.33 8.09 26.88
C THR A 8 18.64 7.34 28.17
N ASP A 9 19.42 7.93 29.09
CA ASP A 9 19.76 7.30 30.39
C ASP A 9 18.52 7.16 31.27
N VAL A 10 17.63 8.16 31.23
CA VAL A 10 16.35 8.15 31.96
C VAL A 10 15.40 7.12 31.36
N LEU A 11 15.30 7.04 30.04
CA LEU A 11 14.47 6.05 29.35
C LEU A 11 14.90 4.61 29.67
N VAL A 12 16.20 4.31 29.56
CA VAL A 12 16.74 2.99 29.90
C VAL A 12 16.46 2.65 31.37
N TRP A 13 16.67 3.61 32.28
CA TRP A 13 16.41 3.43 33.71
C TRP A 13 14.92 3.15 34.01
N VAL A 14 13.99 3.83 33.33
CA VAL A 14 12.53 3.61 33.47
C VAL A 14 12.09 2.28 32.85
N LEU A 15 12.67 1.87 31.72
CA LEU A 15 12.24 0.69 30.97
C LEU A 15 12.82 -0.63 31.50
N GLN A 16 14.05 -0.62 32.05
CA GLN A 16 14.73 -1.83 32.52
C GLN A 16 13.88 -2.69 33.50
N PRO A 17 13.15 -2.12 34.48
CA PRO A 17 12.30 -2.92 35.36
C PRO A 17 11.20 -3.68 34.60
N PHE A 18 10.71 -3.15 33.48
CA PHE A 18 9.63 -3.76 32.71
C PHE A 18 10.06 -4.94 31.86
N GLU A 19 11.35 -5.15 31.58
CA GLU A 19 11.83 -6.22 30.69
C GLU A 19 11.25 -7.60 31.03
N PRO A 20 11.26 -8.07 32.30
CA PRO A 20 10.70 -9.38 32.65
C PRO A 20 9.17 -9.42 32.50
N LEU A 21 8.49 -8.29 32.73
CA LEU A 21 7.05 -8.16 32.54
C LEU A 21 6.70 -8.23 31.06
N PHE A 22 7.42 -7.51 30.19
CA PHE A 22 7.21 -7.53 28.75
C PHE A 22 7.52 -8.91 28.15
N ALA A 23 8.62 -9.56 28.55
CA ALA A 23 8.94 -10.92 28.11
C ALA A 23 7.84 -11.94 28.47
N LYS A 24 7.07 -11.69 29.54
CA LYS A 24 5.92 -12.52 29.93
C LYS A 24 4.64 -12.17 29.17
N LEU A 25 4.41 -10.89 28.90
CA LEU A 25 3.19 -10.40 28.22
C LEU A 25 3.23 -10.60 26.71
N ALA A 26 4.39 -10.43 26.10
CA ALA A 26 4.64 -10.58 24.67
C ALA A 26 5.86 -11.49 24.48
N PRO A 27 5.73 -12.80 24.74
CA PRO A 27 6.83 -13.74 24.55
C PRO A 27 7.26 -13.74 23.08
N SER A 28 8.56 -13.89 22.82
CA SER A 28 9.05 -14.04 21.46
C SER A 28 8.33 -15.21 20.77
N PRO A 29 7.88 -15.03 19.51
CA PRO A 29 7.20 -16.10 18.80
C PRO A 29 8.09 -17.34 18.72
N ALA A 30 7.49 -18.51 18.91
CA ALA A 30 8.20 -19.78 18.75
C ALA A 30 8.75 -19.89 17.30
N PRO A 31 9.90 -20.55 17.09
CA PRO A 31 10.47 -20.71 15.75
C PRO A 31 9.49 -21.46 14.83
N GLY A 32 8.92 -20.73 13.86
CA GLY A 32 7.92 -21.18 12.90
C GLY A 32 7.25 -19.98 12.19
N SER A 33 6.54 -20.22 11.08
CA SER A 33 5.70 -19.18 10.48
C SER A 33 4.46 -18.97 11.34
N VAL A 34 4.44 -17.89 12.13
CA VAL A 34 3.21 -17.45 12.78
C VAL A 34 2.30 -16.91 11.68
N GLU A 35 1.13 -17.52 11.49
CA GLU A 35 0.08 -16.93 10.67
C GLU A 35 -0.49 -15.73 11.44
N VAL A 36 -0.19 -14.53 10.97
CA VAL A 36 -0.72 -13.27 11.52
C VAL A 36 -1.88 -12.84 10.65
N THR A 37 -3.05 -12.64 11.26
CA THR A 37 -4.24 -12.16 10.55
C THR A 37 -4.26 -10.62 10.50
N LEU A 38 -5.06 -10.05 9.59
CA LEU A 38 -5.34 -8.62 9.61
C LEU A 38 -6.01 -8.18 10.92
N SER A 39 -6.78 -9.07 11.57
CA SER A 39 -7.37 -8.79 12.88
C SER A 39 -6.29 -8.64 13.94
N ASP A 40 -5.27 -9.50 13.93
CA ASP A 40 -4.16 -9.41 14.88
C ASP A 40 -3.35 -8.10 14.68
N TYR A 41 -3.26 -7.63 13.42
CA TYR A 41 -2.59 -6.38 13.07
C TYR A 41 -3.40 -5.13 13.49
N PHE A 42 -4.71 -5.08 13.19
CA PHE A 42 -5.56 -3.91 13.45
C PHE A 42 -6.12 -3.85 14.87
N LEU A 43 -6.24 -5.01 15.53
CA LEU A 43 -6.76 -5.15 16.89
C LEU A 43 -5.76 -5.93 17.76
N PRO A 44 -4.50 -5.46 17.87
CA PRO A 44 -3.52 -6.16 18.69
C PRO A 44 -3.96 -6.16 20.15
N GLU A 45 -3.67 -7.25 20.86
CA GLU A 45 -3.78 -7.23 22.32
C GLU A 45 -2.83 -6.15 22.85
N PHE A 46 -3.36 -5.25 23.68
CA PHE A 46 -2.59 -4.18 24.29
C PHE A 46 -2.55 -4.35 25.81
N PHE A 47 -1.48 -3.86 26.40
CA PHE A 47 -1.26 -3.91 27.84
C PHE A 47 -0.90 -2.52 28.34
N VAL A 48 -1.52 -2.09 29.43
CA VAL A 48 -1.10 -0.88 30.14
C VAL A 48 -0.29 -1.31 31.34
N SER A 49 0.93 -0.78 31.44
CA SER A 49 1.82 -1.03 32.58
C SER A 49 2.19 0.30 33.22
N VAL A 50 2.35 0.30 34.53
CA VAL A 50 2.74 1.48 35.32
C VAL A 50 3.92 1.13 36.21
N LEU A 51 4.77 2.12 36.46
CA LEU A 51 5.91 1.99 37.37
C LEU A 51 5.56 2.69 38.67
N ASP A 52 5.44 1.93 39.75
CA ASP A 52 5.35 2.51 41.09
C ASP A 52 6.77 2.62 41.68
N VAL A 53 7.01 3.66 42.48
CA VAL A 53 8.24 3.80 43.27
C VAL A 53 7.86 3.73 44.74
N VAL A 54 8.26 2.66 45.42
CA VAL A 54 7.96 2.42 46.84
C VAL A 54 9.27 2.16 47.55
N ASP A 55 9.58 2.98 48.58
CA ASP A 55 10.82 2.87 49.34
C ASP A 55 12.09 2.86 48.45
N GLU A 56 12.12 3.73 47.44
CA GLU A 56 13.19 3.82 46.42
C GLU A 56 13.34 2.58 45.50
N GLU A 57 12.45 1.60 45.61
CA GLU A 57 12.39 0.44 44.70
C GLU A 57 11.41 0.68 43.55
N LEU A 58 11.84 0.32 42.34
CA LEU A 58 11.05 0.40 41.11
C LEU A 58 10.21 -0.87 40.94
N LEU A 59 8.88 -0.72 41.00
CA LEU A 59 7.92 -1.82 40.98
C LEU A 59 6.99 -1.71 39.77
N PRO A 60 7.32 -2.39 38.64
CA PRO A 60 6.46 -2.42 37.47
C PRO A 60 5.25 -3.32 37.73
N ARG A 61 4.05 -2.86 37.36
CA ARG A 61 2.85 -3.67 37.41
C ARG A 61 1.92 -3.45 36.21
N ARG A 62 1.18 -4.49 35.85
CA ARG A 62 0.11 -4.42 34.85
C ARG A 62 -1.12 -3.76 35.46
N LEU A 63 -1.73 -2.85 34.70
CA LEU A 63 -3.02 -2.25 34.98
C LEU A 63 -4.08 -2.98 34.13
N GLU A 64 -5.12 -3.52 34.76
CA GLU A 64 -6.26 -4.06 34.03
C GLU A 64 -7.13 -2.91 33.53
N VAL A 65 -7.12 -2.69 32.21
CA VAL A 65 -7.96 -1.70 31.54
C VAL A 65 -8.89 -2.39 30.55
N LYS A 66 -10.13 -1.92 30.47
CA LYS A 66 -11.16 -2.46 29.57
C LYS A 66 -11.13 -1.84 28.17
N LEU A 67 -10.50 -0.68 28.03
CA LEU A 67 -10.40 0.06 26.77
C LEU A 67 -8.96 0.47 26.57
N SER A 68 -8.50 0.43 25.31
CA SER A 68 -7.21 1.00 24.96
C SER A 68 -7.25 2.47 25.33
N PRO A 69 -6.29 2.96 26.13
CA PRO A 69 -6.20 4.38 26.37
C PRO A 69 -5.82 5.01 25.04
N TYR A 70 -6.79 5.54 24.30
CA TYR A 70 -6.55 6.47 23.19
C TYR A 70 -5.87 7.71 23.76
N VAL A 71 -4.57 7.61 24.02
CA VAL A 71 -3.72 8.71 24.43
C VAL A 71 -2.89 9.03 23.19
N PRO A 72 -3.02 10.22 22.60
CA PRO A 72 -2.07 10.65 21.58
C PRO A 72 -0.70 10.68 22.25
N PRO A 73 0.33 10.02 21.69
CA PRO A 73 1.61 9.96 22.37
C PRO A 73 2.18 11.38 22.49
N GLY A 74 2.37 11.84 23.72
CA GLY A 74 3.44 12.77 24.07
C GLY A 74 4.77 12.02 24.25
N VAL A 75 4.92 10.87 23.58
CA VAL A 75 6.14 10.07 23.54
C VAL A 75 6.91 10.54 22.32
N TRP A 76 8.06 11.14 22.56
CA TRP A 76 9.07 11.33 21.53
C TRP A 76 9.68 9.95 21.31
N LEU A 77 9.18 9.25 20.30
CA LEU A 77 9.86 8.09 19.76
C LEU A 77 11.12 8.62 19.06
N ASP A 78 12.26 7.98 19.28
CA ASP A 78 13.48 8.39 18.58
C ASP A 78 13.31 8.18 17.06
N GLU A 79 14.06 8.95 16.27
CA GLU A 79 13.94 8.93 14.80
C GLU A 79 14.21 7.53 14.24
N ASP A 80 15.14 6.78 14.83
CA ASP A 80 15.45 5.41 14.41
C ASP A 80 14.24 4.47 14.62
N PHE A 81 13.51 4.61 15.73
CA PHE A 81 12.28 3.85 15.99
C PHE A 81 11.12 4.29 15.09
N LEU A 82 11.03 5.58 14.77
CA LEU A 82 10.02 6.07 13.81
C LEU A 82 10.32 5.55 12.40
N ASP A 83 11.59 5.55 11.98
CA ASP A 83 12.04 4.96 10.73
C ASP A 83 11.77 3.44 10.72
N ASP A 84 12.04 2.73 11.83
CA ASP A 84 11.69 1.31 11.99
C ASP A 84 10.18 1.09 11.98
N LEU A 85 9.37 1.96 12.58
CA LEU A 85 7.92 1.89 12.55
C LEU A 85 7.38 2.20 11.14
N GLU A 86 8.04 3.06 10.38
CA GLU A 86 7.78 3.25 8.96
C GLU A 86 8.12 1.99 8.15
N THR A 87 9.11 1.19 8.58
CA THR A 87 9.36 -0.14 7.99
C THR A 87 8.31 -1.18 8.37
N TRP A 88 7.51 -0.95 9.43
CA TRP A 88 6.29 -1.72 9.71
C TRP A 88 5.20 -1.33 8.72
N THR A 89 5.49 -1.58 7.45
CA THR A 89 4.56 -1.37 6.35
C THR A 89 3.29 -2.16 6.62
N PRO A 90 2.09 -1.57 6.41
CA PRO A 90 0.84 -2.30 6.51
C PRO A 90 0.96 -3.57 5.66
N PRO A 91 0.46 -4.72 6.13
CA PRO A 91 0.66 -5.99 5.46
C PRO A 91 0.13 -5.89 4.04
N ARG A 92 1.03 -5.88 3.04
CA ARG A 92 0.64 -5.68 1.63
C ARG A 92 0.12 -6.95 0.99
N LYS A 93 0.59 -8.13 1.42
CA LYS A 93 0.15 -9.44 0.91
C LYS A 93 -0.65 -10.15 2.00
N VAL A 94 -1.89 -10.47 1.69
CA VAL A 94 -2.82 -11.18 2.59
C VAL A 94 -3.30 -12.44 1.88
N LEU A 95 -3.50 -13.51 2.63
CA LEU A 95 -4.07 -14.74 2.10
C LEU A 95 -5.53 -14.90 2.56
N ILE A 96 -6.42 -15.18 1.62
CA ILE A 96 -7.83 -15.51 1.89
C ILE A 96 -8.12 -16.96 1.46
N ASP A 97 -9.36 -17.41 1.66
CA ASP A 97 -9.82 -18.76 1.28
C ASP A 97 -8.93 -19.88 1.84
N ASN A 98 -8.59 -19.80 3.14
CA ASN A 98 -7.67 -20.73 3.82
C ASN A 98 -6.29 -20.85 3.14
N GLY A 99 -5.73 -19.73 2.69
CA GLY A 99 -4.39 -19.71 2.10
C GLY A 99 -4.35 -19.91 0.58
N GLN A 100 -5.51 -20.08 -0.07
CA GLN A 100 -5.56 -20.42 -1.50
C GLN A 100 -5.43 -19.22 -2.43
N THR A 101 -5.87 -18.04 -1.98
CA THR A 101 -5.89 -16.83 -2.80
C THR A 101 -5.03 -15.76 -2.14
N ALA A 102 -4.01 -15.29 -2.85
CA ALA A 102 -3.23 -14.13 -2.43
C ALA A 102 -3.90 -12.83 -2.90
N CYS A 103 -4.02 -11.87 -2.00
CA CYS A 103 -4.57 -10.54 -2.26
C CYS A 103 -3.58 -9.46 -1.85
N PHE A 104 -3.58 -8.36 -2.60
CA PHE A 104 -2.96 -7.12 -2.18
C PHE A 104 -3.92 -6.42 -1.21
N PHE A 105 -3.47 -6.08 0.00
CA PHE A 105 -4.25 -5.27 0.93
C PHE A 105 -3.90 -3.80 0.74
N GLU A 106 -4.89 -3.05 0.30
CA GLU A 106 -4.81 -1.62 0.10
C GLU A 106 -5.46 -0.88 1.27
N PRO A 107 -4.68 -0.19 2.12
CA PRO A 107 -5.24 0.52 3.27
C PRO A 107 -6.11 1.70 2.82
N CYS A 108 -7.25 1.89 3.47
CA CYS A 108 -8.09 3.07 3.31
C CYS A 108 -7.79 4.08 4.42
N TYR A 109 -7.08 5.17 4.11
CA TYR A 109 -6.75 6.22 5.08
C TYR A 109 -7.87 7.29 5.21
N SER A 110 -8.82 7.29 4.29
CA SER A 110 -9.94 8.23 4.23
C SER A 110 -11.26 7.48 3.98
N VAL A 111 -12.37 8.02 4.49
CA VAL A 111 -13.72 7.47 4.24
C VAL A 111 -14.28 7.87 2.87
N PHE A 112 -13.70 8.87 2.19
CA PHE A 112 -14.23 9.41 0.94
C PHE A 112 -13.51 8.87 -0.31
N GLU A 113 -12.20 8.67 -0.24
CA GLU A 113 -11.37 8.14 -1.34
C GLU A 113 -11.83 6.75 -1.84
N PRO A 114 -12.21 5.78 -0.96
CA PRO A 114 -12.55 4.43 -1.41
C PRO A 114 -13.84 4.35 -2.21
N ILE A 115 -14.71 5.38 -2.17
CA ILE A 115 -16.04 5.28 -2.76
C ILE A 115 -15.97 5.28 -4.30
N THR A 116 -15.09 6.08 -4.89
CA THR A 116 -14.93 6.12 -6.36
C THR A 116 -14.28 4.82 -6.85
N GLU A 117 -13.20 4.41 -6.19
CA GLU A 117 -12.49 3.17 -6.50
C GLU A 117 -13.38 1.93 -6.38
N LEU A 118 -14.09 1.81 -5.25
CA LEU A 118 -14.99 0.68 -5.01
C LEU A 118 -16.12 0.63 -6.05
N ARG A 119 -16.60 1.78 -6.53
CA ARG A 119 -17.61 1.83 -7.62
C ARG A 119 -17.02 1.35 -8.94
N ALA A 120 -15.78 1.71 -9.27
CA ALA A 120 -15.10 1.23 -10.47
C ALA A 120 -14.91 -0.28 -10.41
N TYR A 121 -14.36 -0.81 -9.31
CA TYR A 121 -14.22 -2.25 -9.12
C TYR A 121 -15.55 -3.00 -9.17
N LYS A 122 -16.62 -2.44 -8.57
CA LYS A 122 -17.96 -3.02 -8.68
C LYS A 122 -18.43 -3.14 -10.14
N LYS A 123 -18.14 -2.13 -10.98
CA LYS A 123 -18.47 -2.20 -12.42
C LYS A 123 -17.61 -3.25 -13.13
N ILE A 124 -16.31 -3.33 -12.83
CA ILE A 124 -15.40 -4.35 -13.40
C ILE A 124 -15.92 -5.76 -13.08
N THR A 125 -16.29 -6.02 -11.83
CA THR A 125 -16.87 -7.30 -11.42
C THR A 125 -18.18 -7.58 -12.17
N ALA A 126 -19.07 -6.59 -12.28
CA ALA A 126 -20.35 -6.75 -12.97
C ALA A 126 -20.21 -6.96 -14.48
N ALA A 127 -19.19 -6.37 -15.11
CA ALA A 127 -18.90 -6.52 -16.53
C ALA A 127 -18.33 -7.91 -16.88
N ASN A 128 -17.84 -8.66 -15.88
CA ASN A 128 -17.25 -10.00 -16.06
C ASN A 128 -16.20 -10.03 -17.19
N LEU A 129 -15.31 -9.03 -17.18
CA LEU A 129 -14.24 -8.90 -18.16
C LEU A 129 -13.29 -10.09 -18.09
N ASP A 130 -12.74 -10.49 -19.25
CA ASP A 130 -11.84 -11.63 -19.40
C ASP A 130 -10.67 -11.55 -18.38
N PRO A 131 -10.45 -12.61 -17.56
CA PRO A 131 -9.31 -12.70 -16.64
C PRO A 131 -7.95 -12.39 -17.29
N GLN A 132 -7.76 -12.70 -18.58
CA GLN A 132 -6.51 -12.51 -19.32
C GLN A 132 -6.21 -11.05 -19.69
N LEU A 133 -7.11 -10.11 -19.39
CA LEU A 133 -6.88 -8.68 -19.67
C LEU A 133 -5.91 -8.01 -18.69
N HIS A 134 -5.38 -8.73 -17.70
CA HIS A 134 -4.45 -8.18 -16.69
C HIS A 134 -4.95 -6.89 -16.04
N ILE A 135 -6.24 -6.88 -15.68
CA ILE A 135 -6.87 -5.79 -14.93
C ILE A 135 -6.92 -6.21 -13.46
N CYS A 136 -6.47 -5.34 -12.56
CA CYS A 136 -6.61 -5.53 -11.13
C CYS A 136 -8.09 -5.68 -10.73
N ARG A 137 -8.40 -6.57 -9.79
CA ARG A 137 -9.77 -6.88 -9.37
C ARG A 137 -9.91 -6.82 -7.87
N LEU A 138 -11.10 -6.46 -7.42
CA LEU A 138 -11.52 -6.54 -6.03
C LEU A 138 -11.95 -7.96 -5.68
N HIS A 139 -11.30 -8.55 -4.68
CA HIS A 139 -11.65 -9.82 -4.07
C HIS A 139 -12.53 -9.66 -2.83
N GLY A 140 -12.37 -8.56 -2.10
CA GLY A 140 -13.15 -8.31 -0.88
C GLY A 140 -12.88 -6.96 -0.27
N VAL A 141 -13.63 -6.66 0.79
CA VAL A 141 -13.46 -5.46 1.60
C VAL A 141 -13.17 -5.92 3.02
N VAL A 142 -12.15 -5.36 3.66
CA VAL A 142 -11.87 -5.61 5.07
C VAL A 142 -12.80 -4.73 5.89
N MET A 143 -13.49 -5.31 6.87
CA MET A 143 -14.44 -4.61 7.70
C MET A 143 -14.21 -5.00 9.16
N ASP A 144 -14.27 -4.03 10.07
CA ASP A 144 -14.22 -4.29 11.50
C ASP A 144 -15.62 -4.45 12.12
N ASP A 145 -15.67 -4.81 13.40
CA ASP A 145 -16.93 -5.02 14.14
C ASP A 145 -17.81 -3.75 14.25
N ALA A 146 -17.23 -2.56 14.04
CA ALA A 146 -17.94 -1.29 14.03
C ALA A 146 -18.46 -0.91 12.63
N GLY A 147 -18.19 -1.73 11.60
CA GLY A 147 -18.55 -1.48 10.21
C GLY A 147 -17.64 -0.49 9.49
N ARG A 148 -16.49 -0.14 10.07
CA ARG A 148 -15.45 0.65 9.37
C ARG A 148 -14.78 -0.25 8.35
N VAL A 149 -14.24 0.36 7.29
CA VAL A 149 -13.53 -0.33 6.21
C VAL A 149 -12.06 0.08 6.24
N PRO A 150 -11.18 -0.69 6.91
CA PRO A 150 -9.76 -0.38 6.99
C PRO A 150 -9.02 -0.52 5.66
N GLY A 151 -9.59 -1.25 4.69
CA GLY A 151 -8.94 -1.44 3.39
C GLY A 151 -9.68 -2.37 2.44
N LEU A 152 -9.15 -2.46 1.22
CA LEU A 152 -9.62 -3.32 0.14
C LEU A 152 -8.68 -4.52 -0.02
N LEU A 153 -9.24 -5.64 -0.49
CA LEU A 153 -8.48 -6.81 -0.92
C LEU A 153 -8.51 -6.86 -2.45
N LEU A 154 -7.41 -6.48 -3.07
CA LEU A 154 -7.22 -6.43 -4.51
C LEU A 154 -6.41 -7.62 -5.03
N SER A 155 -6.33 -7.78 -6.35
CA SER A 155 -5.48 -8.79 -6.98
C SER A 155 -4.03 -8.61 -6.53
N TYR A 156 -3.44 -9.67 -5.98
CA TYR A 156 -2.01 -9.69 -5.71
C TYR A 156 -1.25 -9.93 -7.01
N ILE A 157 -0.51 -8.91 -7.46
CA ILE A 157 0.36 -8.99 -8.62
C ILE A 157 1.78 -9.16 -8.08
N ASP A 158 2.44 -10.26 -8.41
CA ASP A 158 3.82 -10.49 -7.97
C ASP A 158 4.78 -9.68 -8.84
N HIS A 159 5.05 -8.45 -8.42
CA HIS A 159 5.95 -7.52 -9.08
C HIS A 159 7.20 -7.27 -8.21
N SER A 160 8.26 -6.73 -8.79
CA SER A 160 9.53 -6.45 -8.10
C SER A 160 9.47 -5.32 -7.06
N GLY A 161 8.28 -4.88 -6.65
CA GLY A 161 8.07 -3.67 -5.85
C GLY A 161 8.11 -2.37 -6.68
N LEU A 162 8.47 -2.47 -7.96
CA LEU A 162 8.56 -1.34 -8.89
C LEU A 162 7.29 -1.24 -9.74
N THR A 163 6.94 -0.01 -10.11
CA THR A 163 5.94 0.31 -11.13
C THR A 163 6.61 0.41 -12.50
N MET A 164 5.82 0.49 -13.57
CA MET A 164 6.35 0.67 -14.93
C MET A 164 7.22 1.92 -15.06
N SER A 165 6.96 2.98 -14.29
CA SER A 165 7.77 4.21 -14.34
C SER A 165 9.23 3.99 -13.94
N CYS A 166 9.52 2.99 -13.10
CA CYS A 166 10.88 2.62 -12.71
C CYS A 166 11.51 1.56 -13.62
N LEU A 167 10.70 0.81 -14.38
CA LEU A 167 11.18 -0.29 -15.23
C LEU A 167 11.61 0.17 -16.63
N VAL A 168 11.11 1.32 -17.07
CA VAL A 168 11.38 1.84 -18.40
C VAL A 168 12.58 2.79 -18.36
N GLY A 169 13.70 2.33 -18.88
CA GLY A 169 14.91 3.12 -19.15
C GLY A 169 15.16 3.31 -20.65
N PRO A 170 16.29 3.94 -21.03
CA PRO A 170 16.66 4.13 -22.43
C PRO A 170 16.90 2.84 -23.21
N ASP A 171 17.58 1.86 -22.58
CA ASP A 171 17.99 0.60 -23.22
C ASP A 171 17.16 -0.61 -22.76
N GLU A 172 16.38 -0.46 -21.69
CA GLU A 172 15.60 -1.53 -21.06
C GLU A 172 14.14 -1.10 -20.83
N PRO A 173 13.15 -1.99 -21.04
CA PRO A 173 13.27 -3.34 -21.57
C PRO A 173 13.42 -3.37 -23.10
N SER A 174 13.55 -4.57 -23.69
CA SER A 174 13.64 -4.74 -25.14
C SER A 174 12.41 -4.22 -25.90
N ALA A 175 12.59 -3.86 -27.17
CA ALA A 175 11.51 -3.34 -28.01
C ALA A 175 10.30 -4.29 -28.13
N SER A 176 10.52 -5.61 -28.12
CA SER A 176 9.44 -6.60 -28.16
C SER A 176 8.62 -6.61 -26.87
N VAL A 177 9.26 -6.46 -25.71
CA VAL A 177 8.59 -6.35 -24.41
C VAL A 177 7.77 -5.07 -24.33
N ARG A 178 8.34 -3.93 -24.75
CA ARG A 178 7.62 -2.63 -24.86
C ARG A 178 6.37 -2.75 -25.74
N ALA A 179 6.52 -3.38 -26.91
CA ALA A 179 5.40 -3.61 -27.82
C ALA A 179 4.31 -4.50 -27.19
N ARG A 180 4.70 -5.53 -26.45
CA ARG A 180 3.76 -6.40 -25.72
C ARG A 180 3.01 -5.63 -24.65
N TRP A 181 3.70 -4.87 -23.79
CA TRP A 181 3.07 -4.06 -22.75
C TRP A 181 2.08 -3.06 -23.34
N ALA A 182 2.48 -2.29 -24.36
CA ALA A 182 1.61 -1.35 -25.03
C ALA A 182 0.37 -2.03 -25.62
N SER A 183 0.52 -3.24 -26.18
CA SER A 183 -0.60 -4.02 -26.70
C SER A 183 -1.56 -4.52 -25.60
N GLN A 184 -1.02 -5.04 -24.49
CA GLN A 184 -1.81 -5.50 -23.35
C GLN A 184 -2.64 -4.35 -22.76
N LEU A 185 -1.99 -3.23 -22.46
CA LEU A 185 -2.63 -2.05 -21.88
C LEU A 185 -3.69 -1.46 -22.82
N SER A 186 -3.40 -1.35 -24.12
CA SER A 186 -4.39 -0.84 -25.10
C SER A 186 -5.62 -1.76 -25.20
N THR A 187 -5.41 -3.08 -25.14
CA THR A 187 -6.50 -4.07 -25.23
C THR A 187 -7.36 -4.04 -23.97
N ALA A 188 -6.73 -4.01 -22.80
CA ALA A 188 -7.41 -3.92 -21.51
C ALA A 188 -8.24 -2.63 -21.40
N LEU A 189 -7.66 -1.49 -21.79
CA LEU A 189 -8.35 -0.21 -21.77
C LEU A 189 -9.56 -0.18 -22.71
N ALA A 190 -9.43 -0.74 -23.92
CA ALA A 190 -10.53 -0.82 -24.87
C ALA A 190 -11.72 -1.64 -24.33
N GLU A 191 -11.47 -2.77 -23.68
CA GLU A 191 -12.54 -3.58 -23.09
C GLU A 191 -13.14 -2.93 -21.83
N LEU A 192 -12.36 -2.19 -21.04
CA LEU A 192 -12.89 -1.32 -19.96
C LEU A 192 -13.86 -0.27 -20.52
N HIS A 193 -13.44 0.47 -21.54
CA HIS A 193 -14.25 1.51 -22.17
C HIS A 193 -15.53 0.97 -22.79
N LYS A 194 -15.45 -0.19 -23.47
CA LYS A 194 -16.61 -0.90 -24.03
C LYS A 194 -17.62 -1.32 -22.96
N ALA A 195 -17.15 -1.60 -21.75
CA ALA A 195 -17.99 -1.87 -20.58
C ALA A 195 -18.46 -0.59 -19.84
N GLY A 196 -18.13 0.60 -20.33
CA GLY A 196 -18.49 1.87 -19.70
C GLY A 196 -17.71 2.17 -18.41
N ILE A 197 -16.49 1.64 -18.32
CA ILE A 197 -15.58 1.81 -17.19
C ILE A 197 -14.44 2.71 -17.65
N VAL A 198 -14.19 3.78 -16.90
CA VAL A 198 -13.07 4.71 -17.10
C VAL A 198 -11.97 4.30 -16.12
N TRP A 199 -10.71 4.28 -16.57
CA TRP A 199 -9.56 4.04 -15.71
C TRP A 199 -9.32 5.27 -14.82
N GLY A 200 -9.27 6.47 -15.42
CA GLY A 200 -9.44 7.73 -14.73
C GLY A 200 -8.16 8.37 -14.18
N ASP A 201 -7.04 7.67 -14.18
CA ASP A 201 -5.70 8.22 -13.88
C ASP A 201 -4.60 7.42 -14.61
N VAL A 202 -4.63 7.47 -15.95
CA VAL A 202 -3.68 6.74 -16.80
C VAL A 202 -2.27 7.31 -16.63
N LYS A 203 -1.38 6.53 -16.02
CA LYS A 203 0.04 6.86 -15.83
C LYS A 203 0.90 5.62 -15.61
N ALA A 204 2.21 5.73 -15.79
CA ALA A 204 3.13 4.60 -15.64
C ALA A 204 3.25 4.12 -14.19
N GLU A 205 2.96 4.97 -13.20
CA GLU A 205 2.90 4.58 -11.79
C GLU A 205 1.73 3.64 -11.50
N ASN A 206 0.64 3.72 -12.27
CA ASN A 206 -0.56 2.89 -12.12
C ASN A 206 -0.51 1.62 -12.99
N VAL A 207 0.68 1.29 -13.49
CA VAL A 207 0.93 0.05 -14.22
C VAL A 207 1.96 -0.78 -13.48
N LEU A 208 1.59 -2.02 -13.15
CA LEU A 208 2.51 -3.01 -12.60
C LEU A 208 2.93 -4.00 -13.68
N VAL A 209 4.11 -4.59 -13.51
CA VAL A 209 4.61 -5.67 -14.38
C VAL A 209 4.87 -6.90 -13.52
N ASP A 210 4.25 -8.02 -13.85
CA ASP A 210 4.42 -9.27 -13.12
C ASP A 210 5.71 -10.02 -13.50
N GLN A 211 5.99 -11.14 -12.82
CA GLN A 211 7.16 -11.99 -13.08
C GLN A 211 7.20 -12.60 -14.49
N ASP A 212 6.07 -12.63 -15.21
CA ASP A 212 5.96 -13.13 -16.59
C ASP A 212 6.07 -11.99 -17.64
N ASP A 213 6.47 -10.79 -17.19
CA ASP A 213 6.59 -9.56 -17.96
C ASP A 213 5.24 -9.12 -18.58
N ASN A 214 4.10 -9.39 -17.94
CA ASN A 214 2.80 -8.86 -18.36
C ASN A 214 2.51 -7.52 -17.67
N ALA A 215 2.00 -6.56 -18.43
CA ALA A 215 1.59 -5.26 -17.90
C ALA A 215 0.15 -5.31 -17.38
N TRP A 216 -0.06 -4.83 -16.15
CA TRP A 216 -1.33 -4.82 -15.45
C TRP A 216 -1.85 -3.40 -15.23
N ILE A 217 -3.14 -3.19 -15.50
CA ILE A 217 -3.84 -1.96 -15.12
C ILE A 217 -4.24 -2.04 -13.64
N THR A 218 -3.76 -1.09 -12.84
CA THR A 218 -4.08 -0.96 -11.41
C THR A 218 -4.61 0.44 -11.08
N ASP A 219 -5.07 0.64 -9.85
CA ASP A 219 -5.57 1.90 -9.29
C ASP A 219 -6.73 2.52 -10.11
N PHE A 220 -7.93 2.35 -9.57
CA PHE A 220 -9.17 2.91 -10.13
C PHE A 220 -9.77 3.99 -9.22
N GLY A 221 -8.99 4.52 -8.26
CA GLY A 221 -9.40 5.66 -7.44
C GLY A 221 -9.63 6.92 -8.28
N GLY A 222 -9.00 6.97 -9.44
CA GLY A 222 -8.99 8.12 -10.34
C GLY A 222 -8.15 9.25 -9.75
N GLY A 223 -8.05 10.34 -10.49
CA GLY A 223 -7.23 11.45 -10.04
C GLY A 223 -6.87 12.36 -11.19
N TYR A 224 -5.88 13.21 -10.92
CA TYR A 224 -5.25 14.02 -11.95
C TYR A 224 -3.76 14.08 -11.66
N THR A 225 -2.99 13.58 -12.62
CA THR A 225 -1.54 13.69 -12.59
C THR A 225 -1.09 14.62 -13.71
N GLU A 226 -0.44 15.72 -13.34
CA GLU A 226 0.09 16.69 -14.30
C GLU A 226 1.09 16.01 -15.25
N GLY A 227 1.02 16.36 -16.54
CA GLY A 227 1.88 15.78 -17.58
C GLY A 227 1.33 14.51 -18.23
N TRP A 228 0.30 13.87 -17.65
CA TRP A 228 -0.29 12.63 -18.19
C TRP A 228 -1.59 12.85 -18.98
N VAL A 229 -2.47 13.71 -18.50
CA VAL A 229 -3.79 13.97 -19.10
C VAL A 229 -4.15 15.45 -18.94
N GLY A 230 -4.88 16.05 -19.90
CA GLY A 230 -5.43 17.40 -19.73
C GLY A 230 -6.42 17.47 -18.55
N LYS A 231 -6.31 18.52 -17.71
CA LYS A 231 -7.14 18.64 -16.50
C LYS A 231 -8.64 18.67 -16.79
N GLU A 232 -9.01 19.18 -17.97
CA GLU A 232 -10.38 19.31 -18.46
C GLU A 232 -11.02 17.98 -18.89
N VAL A 233 -10.22 16.96 -19.21
CA VAL A 233 -10.68 15.62 -19.61
C VAL A 233 -10.29 14.53 -18.60
N ALA A 234 -9.67 14.90 -17.47
CA ALA A 234 -9.33 13.97 -16.40
C ALA A 234 -10.58 13.23 -15.88
N GLY A 235 -10.46 11.91 -15.70
CA GLY A 235 -11.58 11.07 -15.28
C GLY A 235 -12.63 10.80 -16.36
N THR A 236 -12.33 11.00 -17.65
CA THR A 236 -13.20 10.64 -18.78
C THR A 236 -12.57 9.61 -19.71
N VAL A 237 -13.38 9.03 -20.62
CA VAL A 237 -12.88 8.13 -21.68
C VAL A 237 -11.88 8.86 -22.58
N GLU A 238 -12.16 10.12 -22.91
CA GLU A 238 -11.25 10.96 -23.69
C GLU A 238 -9.92 11.17 -22.98
N GLY A 239 -9.96 11.43 -21.66
CA GLY A 239 -8.75 11.56 -20.84
C GLY A 239 -7.93 10.26 -20.79
N ASP A 240 -8.59 9.11 -20.67
CA ASP A 240 -7.91 7.81 -20.71
C ASP A 240 -7.21 7.56 -22.05
N LEU A 241 -7.85 7.93 -23.17
CA LEU A 241 -7.26 7.81 -24.51
C LEU A 241 -6.05 8.74 -24.66
N GLU A 242 -6.15 9.98 -24.15
CA GLU A 242 -5.04 10.94 -24.13
C GLU A 242 -3.86 10.42 -23.28
N GLY A 243 -4.15 9.92 -22.08
CA GLY A 243 -3.15 9.33 -21.19
C GLY A 243 -2.51 8.07 -21.79
N MET A 244 -3.28 7.25 -22.51
CA MET A 244 -2.75 6.07 -23.21
C MET A 244 -1.77 6.45 -24.33
N VAL A 245 -1.97 7.58 -25.02
CA VAL A 245 -0.99 8.09 -26.00
C VAL A 245 0.32 8.42 -25.29
N ARG A 246 0.27 9.19 -24.19
CA ARG A 246 1.48 9.54 -23.42
C ARG A 246 2.16 8.33 -22.79
N LEU A 247 1.39 7.37 -22.30
CA LEU A 247 1.92 6.12 -21.76
C LEU A 247 2.63 5.30 -22.83
N ARG A 248 2.15 5.30 -24.07
CA ARG A 248 2.87 4.67 -25.18
C ARG A 248 4.16 5.41 -25.50
N GLU A 249 4.14 6.74 -25.59
CA GLU A 249 5.35 7.55 -25.81
C GLU A 249 6.39 7.28 -24.72
N PHE A 250 5.96 7.20 -23.46
CA PHE A 250 6.80 6.81 -22.32
C PHE A 250 7.37 5.40 -22.50
N ILE A 251 6.52 4.41 -22.79
CA ILE A 251 6.94 3.00 -22.98
C ILE A 251 7.96 2.87 -24.11
N PHE A 252 7.83 3.62 -25.21
CA PHE A 252 8.77 3.54 -26.33
C PHE A 252 9.97 4.49 -26.20
N GLN A 253 9.96 5.38 -25.20
CA GLN A 253 10.96 6.45 -25.04
C GLN A 253 11.08 7.27 -26.33
N ASP A 254 9.93 7.54 -26.97
CA ASP A 254 9.85 8.36 -28.16
C ASP A 254 10.27 9.77 -27.75
N LYS A 255 11.55 10.10 -27.94
CA LYS A 255 12.02 11.48 -27.72
C LYS A 255 11.14 12.37 -28.60
N ALA A 256 10.48 13.34 -27.99
CA ALA A 256 10.22 14.58 -28.70
C ALA A 256 11.58 15.00 -29.28
N GLN A 257 11.76 14.84 -30.59
CA GLN A 257 12.92 15.40 -31.28
C GLN A 257 12.83 16.90 -31.06
N ASP A 258 13.60 17.42 -30.12
CA ASP A 258 13.85 18.84 -30.03
C ASP A 258 14.43 19.27 -31.39
N PRO A 259 13.81 20.21 -32.14
CA PRO A 259 14.32 20.64 -33.44
C PRO A 259 15.67 21.40 -33.37
N GLY A 260 16.33 21.40 -32.22
CA GLY A 260 17.39 22.33 -31.85
C GLY A 260 18.83 21.97 -32.22
N ASP A 261 19.13 20.76 -32.70
CA ASP A 261 20.52 20.39 -33.02
C ASP A 261 20.69 19.92 -34.48
N ARG A 262 20.61 20.91 -35.38
CA ARG A 262 21.36 20.92 -36.64
C ARG A 262 21.98 22.29 -36.83
N LEU A 263 23.21 22.45 -36.32
CA LEU A 263 24.21 23.40 -36.83
C LEU A 263 25.52 22.67 -37.04
#